data_AF-A0A644VS57-F1
#
_entry.id   AF-A0A644VS57-F1
#
_cell.length_a   1.000
_cell.length_b   1.000
_cell.length_c   1.000
_cell.angle_alpha   90.00
_cell.angle_beta   90.00
_cell.angle_gamma   90.00
#
_symmetry.space_group_name_H-M   'P 1'
#
loop_
_entity.id
_entity.type
_entity.pdbx_description
1 polymer ?
#
loop_
_entity_poly.entity_id
_entity_poly.type
_entity_poly.pdbx_seq_one_letter_code
_entity_poly.pdbx_strand_id
1 'polypeptide(L)'
;MVGRVKEIHFERGGSSRIELDSFARLENGDGICFTDKNGEVLGVRVNVASQGFVMINDQPDIAPGTNIYRNYNRLFEKELEANMPKRLIDVKLCIDADLSGIVAEGVSEDGVKVTLKTEGPFDQAKNRERAAESILGQLSKSSGVYLFKAEIKGCGDLPFLPVSALNGIRRELAIRLDSERERQWSERRLCERRVEVRRDIITWRPLEGKRVTYLGNSANSLSDELFKELGALQTERAFEIEPPQEAELMRCKYCIKYDLGKCPSEGYRGKMDEPLYLVNGGRRFRLGFDCGKCEMVIFG
;
A
#
# COMPACT_ATOMS: atom_id res chain seq x y z
N MET A 1 -5.74 -21.00 -4.48
CA MET A 1 -6.55 -22.22 -4.62
C MET A 1 -6.62 -22.87 -3.25
N VAL A 2 -7.78 -23.40 -2.85
CA VAL A 2 -7.98 -24.07 -1.54
C VAL A 2 -8.42 -25.52 -1.68
N GLY A 3 -8.99 -25.89 -2.84
CA GLY A 3 -9.40 -27.26 -3.13
C GLY A 3 -10.05 -27.39 -4.51
N ARG A 4 -10.58 -28.57 -4.80
CA ARG A 4 -11.39 -28.87 -6.00
C ARG A 4 -12.74 -29.44 -5.63
N VAL A 5 -13.75 -29.18 -6.47
CA VAL A 5 -15.08 -29.77 -6.32
C VAL A 5 -15.05 -31.26 -6.65
N LYS A 6 -15.57 -32.10 -5.75
CA LYS A 6 -15.87 -33.52 -6.00
C LYS A 6 -17.28 -33.67 -6.55
N GLU A 7 -18.27 -33.24 -5.77
CA GLU A 7 -19.69 -33.36 -6.09
C GLU A 7 -20.47 -32.17 -5.52
N ILE A 8 -21.66 -31.92 -6.07
CA ILE A 8 -22.55 -30.85 -5.64
C ILE A 8 -23.96 -31.42 -5.51
N HIS A 9 -24.61 -31.15 -4.38
CA HIS A 9 -26.00 -31.52 -4.12
C HIS A 9 -26.82 -30.27 -3.85
N PHE A 10 -27.86 -30.07 -4.66
CA PHE A 10 -28.82 -28.98 -4.49
C PHE A 10 -29.89 -29.36 -3.48
N GLU A 11 -30.12 -28.53 -2.48
CA GLU A 11 -31.15 -28.75 -1.46
C GLU A 11 -32.46 -28.03 -1.81
N ARG A 12 -33.57 -28.53 -1.25
CA ARG A 12 -34.91 -27.92 -1.38
C ARG A 12 -34.99 -26.67 -0.49
N GLY A 13 -34.37 -25.59 -0.95
CA GLY A 13 -34.29 -24.32 -0.21
C GLY A 13 -33.41 -23.24 -0.84
N GLY A 14 -32.82 -23.50 -2.02
CA GLY A 14 -31.86 -22.58 -2.65
C GLY A 14 -30.43 -22.70 -2.10
N SER A 15 -30.19 -23.61 -1.15
CA SER A 15 -28.85 -23.98 -0.69
C SER A 15 -28.23 -25.07 -1.55
N SER A 16 -26.90 -25.13 -1.53
CA SER A 16 -26.12 -26.21 -2.14
C SER A 16 -25.06 -26.72 -1.18
N ARG A 17 -24.91 -28.04 -1.14
CA ARG A 17 -23.79 -28.74 -0.52
C ARG A 17 -22.73 -29.02 -1.57
N ILE A 18 -21.54 -28.49 -1.38
CA ILE A 18 -20.38 -28.72 -2.25
C ILE A 18 -19.39 -29.61 -1.51
N GLU A 19 -19.18 -30.81 -2.02
CA GLU A 19 -18.13 -31.70 -1.53
C GLU A 19 -16.79 -31.32 -2.17
N LEU A 20 -15.75 -31.20 -1.35
CA LEU A 20 -14.47 -30.63 -1.75
C LEU A 20 -13.32 -31.57 -1.42
N ASP A 21 -12.41 -31.73 -2.37
CA ASP A 21 -11.04 -32.12 -2.10
C ASP A 21 -10.24 -30.89 -1.68
N SER A 22 -10.37 -30.49 -0.42
CA SER A 22 -9.72 -29.31 0.12
C SER A 22 -8.46 -29.70 0.90
N PHE A 23 -7.34 -29.06 0.56
CA PHE A 23 -6.11 -29.12 1.35
C PHE A 23 -6.04 -28.00 2.39
N ALA A 24 -6.92 -27.00 2.30
CA ALA A 24 -7.04 -25.92 3.26
C ALA A 24 -8.27 -26.10 4.16
N ARG A 25 -8.15 -25.72 5.43
CA ARG A 25 -9.26 -25.73 6.39
C ARG A 25 -10.20 -24.56 6.13
N LEU A 26 -11.43 -24.84 5.69
CA LEU A 26 -12.52 -23.86 5.51
C LEU A 26 -13.35 -23.70 6.79
N GLU A 27 -13.84 -22.50 7.03
CA GLU A 27 -14.60 -22.14 8.23
C GLU A 27 -15.92 -21.45 7.89
N ASN A 28 -16.88 -21.51 8.82
CA ASN A 28 -18.16 -20.82 8.66
C ASN A 28 -17.91 -19.32 8.45
N GLY A 29 -18.52 -18.73 7.43
CA GLY A 29 -18.39 -17.31 7.08
C GLY A 29 -17.18 -16.97 6.22
N ASP A 30 -16.37 -17.93 5.80
CA ASP A 30 -15.37 -17.71 4.74
C ASP A 30 -16.04 -17.36 3.40
N GLY A 31 -15.31 -16.64 2.55
CA GLY A 31 -15.68 -16.41 1.17
C GLY A 31 -14.87 -17.32 0.26
N ILE A 32 -15.56 -18.00 -0.64
CA ILE A 32 -14.96 -18.81 -1.70
C ILE A 32 -15.35 -18.25 -3.06
N CYS A 33 -14.47 -18.43 -4.04
CA CYS A 33 -14.75 -18.10 -5.43
C CYS A 33 -14.28 -19.19 -6.37
N PHE A 34 -14.93 -19.28 -7.52
CA PHE A 34 -14.69 -20.26 -8.56
C PHE A 34 -15.09 -19.68 -9.91
N THR A 35 -14.65 -20.32 -10.99
CA THR A 35 -15.02 -19.93 -12.36
C THR A 35 -16.17 -20.80 -12.83
N ASP A 36 -17.22 -20.18 -13.37
CA ASP A 36 -18.35 -20.88 -13.98
C ASP A 36 -17.99 -21.46 -15.36
N LYS A 37 -18.94 -22.10 -16.04
CA LYS A 37 -18.72 -22.65 -17.40
C LYS A 37 -18.48 -21.57 -18.47
N ASN A 38 -18.92 -20.33 -18.23
CA ASN A 38 -18.78 -19.21 -19.15
C ASN A 38 -17.45 -18.45 -18.95
N GLY A 39 -16.67 -18.80 -17.93
CA GLY A 39 -15.42 -18.12 -17.59
C GLY A 39 -15.58 -16.97 -16.59
N GLU A 40 -16.77 -16.75 -16.05
CA GLU A 40 -17.04 -15.71 -15.06
C GLU A 40 -16.63 -16.15 -13.65
N VAL A 41 -16.05 -15.23 -12.88
CA VAL A 41 -15.65 -15.50 -11.49
C VAL A 41 -16.82 -15.20 -10.57
N LEU A 42 -17.39 -16.24 -9.98
CA LEU A 42 -18.46 -16.15 -9.00
C LEU A 42 -17.89 -16.28 -7.58
N GLY A 43 -18.38 -15.45 -6.66
CA GLY A 43 -18.00 -15.45 -5.25
C GLY A 43 -19.20 -15.73 -4.36
N VAL A 44 -19.07 -16.69 -3.44
CA VAL A 44 -20.12 -17.09 -2.52
C VAL A 44 -19.60 -17.18 -1.10
N ARG A 45 -20.49 -16.93 -0.13
CA ARG A 45 -20.19 -17.05 1.29
C ARG A 45 -20.51 -18.47 1.77
N VAL A 46 -19.56 -19.07 2.50
CA VAL A 46 -19.74 -20.36 3.17
C VAL A 46 -20.59 -20.15 4.41
N ASN A 47 -21.74 -20.81 4.49
CA ASN A 47 -22.61 -20.78 5.66
C ASN A 47 -22.19 -21.81 6.70
N VAL A 48 -21.97 -23.04 6.24
CA VAL A 48 -21.52 -24.16 7.07
C VAL A 48 -20.30 -24.78 6.41
N ALA A 49 -19.20 -24.87 7.14
CA ALA A 49 -17.99 -25.54 6.73
C ALA A 49 -17.79 -26.78 7.61
N SER A 50 -17.54 -27.91 6.96
CA SER A 50 -17.18 -29.16 7.60
C SER A 50 -15.97 -29.76 6.90
N GLN A 51 -15.35 -30.78 7.49
CA GLN A 51 -14.28 -31.50 6.82
C GLN A 51 -14.84 -32.21 5.58
N GLY A 52 -14.35 -31.82 4.40
CA GLY A 52 -14.72 -32.42 3.12
C GLY A 52 -15.95 -31.82 2.43
N PHE A 53 -16.72 -30.93 3.06
CA PHE A 53 -17.81 -30.25 2.38
C PHE A 53 -18.11 -28.85 2.94
N VAL A 54 -18.72 -28.00 2.11
CA VAL A 54 -19.24 -26.69 2.50
C VAL A 54 -20.68 -26.53 2.03
N MET A 55 -21.47 -25.80 2.81
CA MET A 55 -22.83 -25.37 2.46
C MET A 55 -22.82 -23.90 2.11
N ILE A 56 -23.44 -23.56 0.98
CA ILE A 56 -23.64 -22.19 0.53
C ILE A 56 -25.15 -21.93 0.35
N ASN A 57 -25.57 -20.68 0.53
CA ASN A 57 -26.96 -20.26 0.29
C ASN A 57 -27.15 -19.73 -1.14
N ASP A 58 -26.71 -20.53 -2.09
CA ASP A 58 -26.81 -20.25 -3.51
C ASP A 58 -26.76 -21.58 -4.29
N GLN A 59 -27.19 -21.57 -5.54
CA GLN A 59 -27.15 -22.72 -6.45
C GLN A 59 -26.33 -22.42 -7.71
N PRO A 60 -25.01 -22.19 -7.55
CA PRO A 60 -24.14 -21.87 -8.67
C PRO A 60 -23.98 -23.08 -9.60
N ASP A 61 -23.91 -22.82 -10.92
CA ASP A 61 -23.61 -23.84 -11.92
C ASP A 61 -22.11 -24.15 -11.94
N ILE A 62 -21.68 -25.01 -11.01
CA ILE A 62 -20.30 -25.47 -10.88
C ILE A 62 -20.20 -26.94 -11.33
N ALA A 63 -19.16 -27.28 -12.08
CA ALA A 63 -18.88 -28.65 -12.47
C ALA A 63 -17.94 -29.35 -11.46
N PRO A 64 -18.06 -30.68 -11.29
CA PRO A 64 -17.01 -31.49 -10.67
C PRO A 64 -15.64 -31.21 -11.30
N GLY A 65 -14.60 -31.12 -10.47
CA GLY A 65 -13.24 -30.80 -10.89
C GLY A 65 -12.91 -29.31 -10.91
N THR A 66 -13.88 -28.40 -10.77
CA THR A 66 -13.63 -26.95 -10.71
C THR A 66 -12.73 -26.59 -9.52
N ASN A 67 -11.73 -25.74 -9.77
CA ASN A 67 -10.85 -25.22 -8.72
C ASN A 67 -11.58 -24.18 -7.88
N ILE A 68 -11.51 -24.33 -6.55
CA ILE A 68 -12.02 -23.34 -5.60
C ILE A 68 -10.86 -22.52 -5.07
N TYR A 69 -11.09 -21.21 -4.97
CA TYR A 69 -10.21 -20.22 -4.36
C TYR A 69 -10.93 -19.62 -3.15
N ARG A 70 -10.14 -19.11 -2.20
CA ARG A 70 -10.68 -18.35 -1.06
C ARG A 70 -10.39 -16.88 -1.31
N ASN A 71 -11.43 -16.06 -1.33
CA ASN A 71 -11.32 -14.60 -1.45
C ASN A 71 -11.48 -13.88 -0.10
N TYR A 72 -12.04 -14.56 0.91
CA TYR A 72 -12.19 -14.02 2.25
C TYR A 72 -11.93 -15.09 3.31
N ASN A 73 -11.03 -14.82 4.24
CA ASN A 73 -10.68 -15.72 5.35
C ASN A 73 -11.13 -15.10 6.67
N ARG A 74 -12.27 -15.55 7.20
CA ARG A 74 -12.88 -14.91 8.38
C ARG A 74 -11.97 -15.01 9.62
N LEU A 75 -11.30 -16.14 9.81
CA LEU A 75 -10.40 -16.30 10.95
C LEU A 75 -9.19 -15.38 10.86
N PHE A 76 -8.61 -15.26 9.66
CA PHE A 76 -7.49 -14.37 9.42
C PHE A 76 -7.87 -12.90 9.63
N GLU A 77 -9.01 -12.46 9.10
CA GLU A 77 -9.48 -11.08 9.33
C GLU A 77 -9.72 -10.80 10.80
N LYS A 78 -10.37 -11.74 11.51
CA LYS A 78 -10.60 -11.60 12.96
C LYS A 78 -9.28 -11.56 13.75
N GLU A 79 -8.29 -12.35 13.34
CA GLU A 79 -6.96 -12.34 13.95
C GLU A 79 -6.23 -11.02 13.68
N LEU A 80 -6.33 -10.50 12.46
CA LEU A 80 -5.74 -9.23 12.06
C LEU A 80 -6.39 -8.04 12.79
N GLU A 81 -7.71 -8.05 12.97
CA GLU A 81 -8.45 -7.06 13.76
C GLU A 81 -8.04 -7.09 15.24
N ALA A 82 -7.86 -8.29 15.82
CA ALA A 82 -7.48 -8.45 17.22
C ALA A 82 -5.99 -8.14 17.47
N ASN A 83 -5.12 -8.50 16.52
CA ASN A 83 -3.66 -8.44 16.64
C ASN A 83 -3.05 -7.68 15.45
N MET A 84 -3.52 -6.47 15.20
CA MET A 84 -2.97 -5.66 14.10
C MET A 84 -1.46 -5.48 14.31
N PRO A 85 -0.61 -5.87 13.34
CA PRO A 85 0.83 -5.76 13.48
C PRO A 85 1.21 -4.29 13.68
N LYS A 86 1.86 -4.00 14.80
CA LYS A 86 2.34 -2.64 15.10
C LYS A 86 3.76 -2.50 14.59
N ARG A 87 3.97 -1.52 13.70
CA ARG A 87 5.32 -1.09 13.31
C ARG A 87 5.79 -0.05 14.33
N LEU A 88 6.64 -0.47 15.25
CA LEU A 88 7.24 0.40 16.27
C LEU A 88 8.70 0.67 15.97
N ILE A 89 9.18 1.83 16.44
CA ILE A 89 10.57 2.28 16.34
C ILE A 89 11.23 2.07 17.69
N ASP A 90 12.29 1.28 17.71
CA ASP A 90 13.04 1.01 18.94
C ASP A 90 13.81 2.26 19.40
N VAL A 91 13.70 2.57 20.70
CA VAL A 91 14.41 3.69 21.35
C VAL A 91 15.14 3.17 22.57
N LYS A 92 16.47 3.31 22.60
CA LYS A 92 17.28 3.06 23.79
C LYS A 92 17.21 4.27 24.71
N LEU A 93 16.69 4.08 25.92
CA LEU A 93 16.61 5.13 26.95
C LEU A 93 17.66 4.89 28.02
N CYS A 94 18.51 5.88 28.26
CA CYS A 94 19.37 5.98 29.44
C CYS A 94 18.75 6.96 30.42
N ILE A 95 18.48 6.51 31.64
CA ILE A 95 17.86 7.33 32.69
C ILE A 95 18.90 7.58 33.77
N ASP A 96 19.16 8.84 34.05
CA ASP A 96 19.89 9.29 35.24
C ASP A 96 18.88 9.99 36.15
N ALA A 97 18.75 9.53 37.39
CA ALA A 97 17.73 10.02 38.31
C ALA A 97 18.32 10.19 39.70
N ASP A 98 18.09 11.36 40.28
CA ASP A 98 18.45 11.71 41.65
C ASP A 98 17.28 12.45 42.32
N LEU A 99 17.51 12.96 43.54
CA LEU A 99 16.49 13.70 44.28
C LEU A 99 16.21 15.11 43.72
N SER A 100 17.09 15.62 42.86
CA SER A 100 16.98 16.95 42.24
C SER A 100 16.28 16.91 40.88
N GLY A 101 16.29 15.75 40.20
CA GLY A 101 15.80 15.64 38.86
C GLY A 101 15.87 14.24 38.27
N ILE A 102 15.18 14.07 37.14
CA ILE A 102 15.35 12.93 36.24
C ILE A 102 15.74 13.42 34.85
N VAL A 103 16.81 12.84 34.33
CA VAL A 103 17.33 13.05 32.98
C VAL A 103 17.14 11.77 32.18
N ALA A 104 16.32 11.83 31.14
CA ALA A 104 16.10 10.73 30.20
C ALA A 104 16.71 11.07 28.84
N GLU A 105 17.70 10.30 28.42
CA GLU A 105 18.35 10.39 27.11
C GLU A 105 17.87 9.25 26.22
N GLY A 106 17.23 9.58 25.10
CA GLY A 106 16.71 8.62 24.13
C GLY A 106 17.47 8.66 22.82
N VAL A 107 17.80 7.47 22.30
CA VAL A 107 18.36 7.30 20.96
C VAL A 107 17.51 6.29 20.20
N SER A 108 16.88 6.73 19.12
CA SER A 108 16.09 5.85 18.25
C SER A 108 16.95 5.05 17.27
N GLU A 109 16.41 3.97 16.72
CA GLU A 109 17.10 3.14 15.72
C GLU A 109 17.48 3.90 14.43
N ASP A 110 16.74 4.96 14.08
CA ASP A 110 17.03 5.86 12.96
C ASP A 110 18.04 6.98 13.31
N GLY A 111 18.58 6.98 14.53
CA GLY A 111 19.66 7.86 14.98
C GLY A 111 19.21 9.21 15.53
N VAL A 112 17.91 9.42 15.73
CA VAL A 112 17.37 10.62 16.39
C VAL A 112 17.69 10.56 17.88
N LYS A 113 18.23 11.66 18.41
CA LYS A 113 18.64 11.78 19.82
C LYS A 113 17.83 12.85 20.50
N VAL A 114 17.31 12.54 21.68
CA VAL A 114 16.56 13.49 22.51
C VAL A 114 17.01 13.41 23.96
N THR A 115 16.97 14.54 24.64
CA THR A 115 17.18 14.60 26.09
C THR A 115 15.99 15.30 26.72
N LEU A 116 15.44 14.71 27.77
CA LEU A 116 14.39 15.29 28.58
C LEU A 116 14.90 15.40 30.03
N LYS A 117 14.78 16.60 30.59
CA LYS A 117 15.09 16.88 31.99
C LYS A 117 13.80 17.28 32.69
N THR A 118 13.50 16.63 33.80
CA THR A 118 12.40 17.02 34.68
C THR A 118 13.00 17.34 36.04
N GLU A 119 12.93 18.60 36.42
CA GLU A 119 13.47 19.12 37.68
C GLU A 119 12.36 19.17 38.73
N GLY A 120 12.73 18.94 39.98
CA GLY A 120 11.84 19.12 41.12
C GLY A 120 12.44 18.52 42.38
N PRO A 121 12.04 18.98 43.57
CA PRO A 121 12.29 18.20 44.76
C PRO A 121 11.46 16.91 44.66
N PHE A 122 12.13 15.78 44.50
CA PHE A 122 11.47 14.48 44.57
C PHE A 122 11.67 13.88 45.96
N ASP A 123 10.58 13.30 46.49
CA ASP A 123 10.68 12.53 47.72
C ASP A 123 11.56 11.30 47.50
N GLN A 124 12.47 11.04 48.43
CA GLN A 124 13.29 9.83 48.39
C GLN A 124 12.39 8.59 48.46
N ALA A 125 12.63 7.61 47.58
CA ALA A 125 11.86 6.38 47.61
C ALA A 125 12.15 5.55 48.87
N LYS A 126 11.09 5.10 49.56
CA LYS A 126 11.19 4.21 50.73
C LYS A 126 11.82 2.85 50.41
N ASN A 127 11.65 2.38 49.18
CA ASN A 127 12.26 1.16 48.68
C ASN A 127 12.79 1.43 47.26
N ARG A 128 14.10 1.38 47.13
CA ARG A 128 14.82 1.67 45.88
C ARG A 128 14.52 0.65 44.78
N GLU A 129 14.47 -0.64 45.10
CA GLU A 129 14.23 -1.69 44.11
C GLU A 129 12.85 -1.51 43.45
N ARG A 130 11.83 -1.24 44.28
CA ARG A 130 10.47 -0.95 43.78
C ARG A 130 10.40 0.33 42.95
N ALA A 131 11.18 1.36 43.30
CA ALA A 131 11.25 2.57 42.50
C ALA A 131 11.92 2.31 41.14
N ALA A 132 13.03 1.55 41.11
CA ALA A 132 13.70 1.15 39.88
C ALA A 132 12.78 0.33 38.98
N GLU A 133 12.08 -0.67 39.52
CA GLU A 133 11.10 -1.48 38.78
C GLU A 133 9.96 -0.64 38.21
N SER A 134 9.45 0.32 39.00
CA SER A 134 8.39 1.24 38.55
C SER A 134 8.87 2.13 37.40
N ILE A 135 10.06 2.72 37.53
CA ILE A 135 10.66 3.59 36.51
C ILE A 135 10.90 2.80 35.22
N LEU A 136 11.62 1.68 35.31
CA LEU A 136 11.92 0.82 34.16
C LEU A 136 10.65 0.26 33.52
N GLY A 137 9.71 -0.23 34.33
CA GLY A 137 8.48 -0.84 33.85
C GLY A 137 7.53 0.14 33.19
N GLN A 138 7.48 1.41 33.62
CA GLN A 138 6.65 2.42 32.95
C GLN A 138 7.35 3.07 31.76
N LEU A 139 8.65 3.35 31.84
CA LEU A 139 9.39 3.99 30.75
C LEU A 139 9.74 3.04 29.61
N SER A 140 9.79 1.71 29.83
CA SER A 140 10.00 0.72 28.76
C SER A 140 8.74 0.32 27.97
N LYS A 141 7.59 0.95 28.27
CA LYS A 141 6.36 0.73 27.48
C LYS A 141 6.40 1.51 26.17
N SER A 142 5.50 1.22 25.25
CA SER A 142 5.36 2.03 24.05
C SER A 142 4.63 3.35 24.30
N SER A 143 4.93 4.35 23.47
CA SER A 143 4.17 5.60 23.36
C SER A 143 4.19 6.07 21.92
N GLY A 144 3.01 6.29 21.32
CA GLY A 144 2.90 6.56 19.89
C GLY A 144 3.47 5.40 19.06
N VAL A 145 4.39 5.71 18.16
CA VAL A 145 5.09 4.75 17.30
C VAL A 145 6.40 4.23 17.90
N TYR A 146 6.72 4.57 19.15
CA TYR A 146 8.01 4.24 19.76
C TYR A 146 7.87 3.10 20.78
N LEU A 147 8.82 2.17 20.74
CA LEU A 147 9.05 1.17 21.77
C LEU A 147 10.32 1.53 22.54
N PHE A 148 10.19 1.87 23.81
CA PHE A 148 11.31 2.29 24.62
C PHE A 148 11.95 1.11 25.36
N LYS A 149 13.28 1.08 25.42
CA LYS A 149 14.07 0.12 26.19
C LYS A 149 14.90 0.92 27.19
N ALA A 150 14.40 1.00 28.43
CA ALA A 150 14.98 1.85 29.45
C ALA A 150 16.03 1.12 30.29
N GLU A 151 17.10 1.84 30.61
CA GLU A 151 18.16 1.43 31.53
C GLU A 151 18.46 2.59 32.48
N ILE A 152 18.61 2.31 33.77
CA ILE A 152 18.99 3.32 34.77
C ILE A 152 20.51 3.34 34.90
N LYS A 153 21.12 4.51 34.74
CA LYS A 153 22.53 4.76 35.02
C LYS A 153 22.68 5.21 36.47
N GLY A 154 23.66 4.63 37.16
CA GLY A 154 24.07 5.07 38.50
C GLY A 154 23.54 4.22 39.65
N CYS A 155 24.24 4.35 40.78
CA CYS A 155 23.97 3.62 42.00
C CYS A 155 23.41 4.48 43.14
N GLY A 156 22.90 5.69 42.86
CA GLY A 156 22.40 6.65 43.85
C GLY A 156 21.01 6.34 44.40
N ASP A 157 20.51 7.21 45.28
CA ASP A 157 19.12 7.20 45.76
C ASP A 157 18.17 7.55 44.61
N LEU A 158 17.14 6.71 44.43
CA LEU A 158 16.13 6.94 43.40
C LEU A 158 14.95 7.77 43.92
N PRO A 159 14.47 8.75 43.14
CA PRO A 159 13.28 9.50 43.49
C PRO A 159 12.02 8.63 43.41
N PHE A 160 11.06 8.87 44.29
CA PHE A 160 9.72 8.34 44.15
C PHE A 160 8.94 9.15 43.11
N LEU A 161 8.71 8.54 41.94
CA LEU A 161 7.92 9.15 40.88
C LEU A 161 6.55 8.47 40.76
N PRO A 162 5.45 9.24 40.79
CA PRO A 162 4.13 8.69 40.53
C PRO A 162 4.04 8.19 39.09
N VAL A 163 3.22 7.16 38.86
CA VAL A 163 3.02 6.56 37.52
C VAL A 163 2.52 7.60 36.50
N SER A 164 1.75 8.58 36.94
CA SER A 164 1.30 9.70 36.10
C SER A 164 2.48 10.55 35.58
N ALA A 165 3.47 10.84 36.42
CA ALA A 165 4.68 11.57 36.02
C ALA A 165 5.52 10.75 35.04
N LEU A 166 5.75 9.47 35.31
CA LEU A 166 6.47 8.57 34.39
C LEU A 166 5.76 8.46 33.02
N ASN A 167 4.43 8.36 33.01
CA ASN A 167 3.65 8.39 31.77
C ASN A 167 3.68 9.75 31.08
N GLY A 168 3.85 10.85 31.83
CA GLY A 168 4.09 12.19 31.28
C GLY A 168 5.43 12.27 30.56
N ILE A 169 6.51 11.84 31.23
CA ILE A 169 7.88 11.78 30.69
C ILE A 169 7.91 10.94 29.41
N ARG A 170 7.28 9.75 29.42
CA ARG A 170 7.23 8.87 28.24
C ARG A 170 6.53 9.52 27.04
N ARG A 171 5.43 10.25 27.28
CA ARG A 171 4.71 10.96 26.21
C ARG A 171 5.51 12.14 25.68
N GLU A 172 6.13 12.90 26.55
CA GLU A 172 6.98 14.03 26.18
C GLU A 172 8.21 13.59 25.37
N LEU A 173 8.84 12.46 25.73
CA LEU A 173 9.92 11.87 24.94
C LEU A 173 9.49 11.54 23.51
N ALA A 174 8.29 10.99 23.32
CA ALA A 174 7.76 10.70 21.99
C ALA A 174 7.53 11.99 21.17
N ILE A 175 6.96 13.03 21.78
CA ILE A 175 6.75 14.34 21.14
C ILE A 175 8.08 14.97 20.70
N ARG A 176 9.11 14.90 21.56
CA ARG A 176 10.45 15.41 21.22
C ARG A 176 11.11 14.62 20.10
N LEU A 177 10.94 13.29 20.08
CA LEU A 177 11.45 12.44 19.00
C LEU A 177 10.80 12.80 17.66
N ASP A 178 9.49 13.02 17.65
CA ASP A 178 8.77 13.46 16.44
C ASP A 178 9.27 14.83 15.96
N SER A 179 9.41 15.79 16.88
CA SER A 179 9.88 17.14 16.56
C SER A 179 11.32 17.16 16.03
N GLU A 180 12.23 16.41 16.67
CA GLU A 180 13.61 16.33 16.23
C GLU A 180 13.74 15.59 14.89
N ARG A 181 12.92 14.56 14.68
CA ARG A 181 12.84 13.89 13.38
C ARG A 181 12.39 14.87 12.30
N GLU A 182 11.32 15.62 12.53
CA GLU A 182 10.84 16.63 11.57
C GLU A 182 11.89 17.71 11.28
N ARG A 183 12.63 18.15 12.31
CA ARG A 183 13.75 19.08 12.15
C ARG A 183 14.84 18.50 11.25
N GLN A 184 15.32 17.29 11.54
CA GLN A 184 16.35 16.62 10.73
C GLN A 184 15.90 16.40 9.29
N TRP A 185 14.64 16.02 9.07
CA TRP A 185 14.06 15.89 7.72
C TRP A 185 14.03 17.24 6.99
N SER A 186 13.63 18.31 7.68
CA SER A 186 13.58 19.66 7.11
C SER A 186 14.99 20.18 6.75
N GLU A 187 15.97 19.96 7.63
CA GLU A 187 17.38 20.30 7.38
C GLU A 187 17.96 19.53 6.19
N ARG A 188 17.69 18.22 6.09
CA ARG A 188 18.09 17.41 4.91
C ARG A 188 17.48 17.94 3.64
N ARG A 189 16.18 18.27 3.65
CA ARG A 189 15.48 18.81 2.48
C ARG A 189 16.00 20.18 2.05
N LEU A 190 16.43 21.02 3.00
CA LEU A 190 17.10 22.30 2.72
C LEU A 190 18.49 22.09 2.11
N CYS A 191 19.25 21.10 2.58
CA CYS A 191 20.54 20.72 2.00
C CYS A 191 20.40 20.05 0.61
N GLU A 192 19.37 19.24 0.37
CA GLU A 192 19.09 18.64 -0.94
C GLU A 192 18.66 19.69 -1.98
N ARG A 193 18.00 20.77 -1.55
CA ARG A 193 17.78 21.97 -2.38
C ARG A 193 19.08 22.70 -2.75
N ARG A 194 20.17 22.40 -2.05
CA ARG A 194 21.52 22.94 -2.24
C ARG A 194 22.49 21.90 -2.78
N VAL A 195 22.00 20.80 -3.35
CA VAL A 195 22.73 20.21 -4.46
C VAL A 195 22.70 21.31 -5.52
N GLU A 196 23.82 22.01 -5.70
CA GLU A 196 24.15 22.56 -7.00
C GLU A 196 24.00 21.38 -7.95
N VAL A 197 22.80 21.21 -8.51
CA VAL A 197 22.59 20.38 -9.67
C VAL A 197 23.66 20.92 -10.60
N ARG A 198 24.72 20.14 -10.82
CA ARG A 198 25.73 20.46 -11.81
C ARG A 198 24.95 20.55 -13.11
N ARG A 199 24.48 21.75 -13.46
CA ARG A 199 23.82 22.06 -14.72
C ARG A 199 24.71 21.63 -15.88
N ASP A 200 25.99 21.51 -15.61
CA ASP A 200 27.07 21.05 -16.47
C ASP A 200 26.93 19.59 -16.97
N ILE A 201 25.95 18.79 -16.52
CA ILE A 201 25.69 17.46 -17.08
C ILE A 201 24.20 17.23 -17.35
N ILE A 202 23.58 18.11 -18.14
CA ILE A 202 22.50 17.68 -19.05
C ILE A 202 23.02 17.85 -20.49
N THR A 203 24.09 17.13 -20.81
CA THR A 203 24.49 16.90 -22.22
C THR A 203 23.53 15.94 -22.92
N TRP A 204 22.75 15.18 -22.16
CA TRP A 204 21.76 14.25 -22.66
C TRP A 204 20.41 14.94 -22.87
N ARG A 205 20.04 15.14 -24.14
CA ARG A 205 18.75 15.72 -24.56
C ARG A 205 17.84 14.65 -25.19
N PRO A 206 17.25 13.74 -24.40
CA PRO A 206 16.44 12.63 -24.94
C PRO A 206 15.17 13.07 -25.67
N LEU A 207 14.73 14.31 -25.44
CA LEU A 207 13.55 14.90 -26.03
C LEU A 207 13.89 15.88 -27.16
N GLU A 208 15.16 15.98 -27.58
CA GLU A 208 15.57 16.87 -28.66
C GLU A 208 14.72 16.67 -29.92
N GLY A 209 14.05 17.74 -30.35
CA GLY A 209 13.15 17.74 -31.51
C GLY A 209 11.82 17.03 -31.30
N LYS A 210 11.54 16.46 -30.13
CA LYS A 210 10.29 15.78 -29.81
C LYS A 210 9.25 16.76 -29.25
N ARG A 211 7.98 16.45 -29.50
CA ARG A 211 6.84 17.07 -28.80
C ARG A 211 6.36 16.09 -27.75
N VAL A 212 6.24 16.57 -26.51
CA VAL A 212 5.68 15.82 -25.40
C VAL A 212 4.19 16.10 -25.37
N THR A 213 3.39 15.12 -25.77
CA THR A 213 1.93 15.21 -25.73
C THR A 213 1.42 15.07 -24.29
N TYR A 214 0.11 15.16 -24.08
CA TYR A 214 -0.53 15.00 -22.75
C TYR A 214 -0.12 13.70 -22.03
N LEU A 215 0.25 12.65 -22.78
CA LEU A 215 0.81 11.38 -22.29
C LEU A 215 2.11 11.53 -21.47
N GLY A 216 2.84 12.64 -21.64
CA GLY A 216 4.04 12.95 -20.86
C GLY A 216 3.76 13.43 -19.44
N ASN A 217 2.49 13.63 -19.08
CA ASN A 217 2.04 14.04 -17.74
C ASN A 217 2.73 15.32 -17.22
N SER A 218 2.77 16.37 -18.05
CA SER A 218 3.26 17.69 -17.63
C SER A 218 2.21 18.38 -16.75
N ALA A 219 2.25 18.11 -15.45
CA ALA A 219 1.22 18.53 -14.50
C ALA A 219 1.50 19.89 -13.81
N ASN A 220 2.74 20.39 -13.85
CA ASN A 220 3.12 21.66 -13.22
C ASN A 220 4.26 22.34 -13.99
N SER A 221 4.58 23.59 -13.61
CA SER A 221 5.62 24.39 -14.26
C SER A 221 7.02 23.77 -14.16
N LEU A 222 7.33 23.05 -13.07
CA LEU A 222 8.64 22.40 -12.92
C LEU A 222 8.80 21.23 -13.90
N SER A 223 7.74 20.46 -14.14
CA SER A 223 7.73 19.40 -15.17
C SER A 223 7.89 19.96 -16.58
N ASP A 224 7.22 21.08 -16.86
CA ASP A 224 7.31 21.78 -18.13
C ASP A 224 8.72 22.30 -18.41
N GLU A 225 9.34 22.94 -17.42
CA GLU A 225 10.73 23.41 -17.47
C GLU A 225 11.70 22.25 -17.69
N LEU A 226 11.53 21.15 -16.95
CA LEU A 226 12.38 19.96 -17.09
C LEU A 226 12.33 19.38 -18.51
N PHE A 227 11.14 19.23 -19.10
CA PHE A 227 11.02 18.68 -20.46
C PHE A 227 11.68 19.60 -21.51
N LYS A 228 11.57 20.92 -21.34
CA LYS A 228 12.26 21.90 -22.19
C LYS A 228 13.79 21.82 -22.03
N GLU A 229 14.28 21.68 -20.80
CA GLU A 229 15.72 21.46 -20.52
C GLU A 229 16.24 20.18 -21.20
N LEU A 230 15.43 19.11 -21.20
CA LEU A 230 15.71 17.83 -21.88
C LEU A 230 15.57 17.89 -23.42
N GLY A 231 15.22 19.04 -24.00
CA GLY A 231 15.20 19.29 -25.44
C GLY A 231 13.83 19.25 -26.12
N ALA A 232 12.73 19.14 -25.36
CA ALA A 232 11.38 19.14 -25.94
C ALA A 232 11.05 20.47 -26.62
N LEU A 233 10.47 20.42 -27.82
CA LEU A 233 10.01 21.60 -28.56
C LEU A 233 8.73 22.18 -27.96
N GLN A 234 7.83 21.29 -27.53
CA GLN A 234 6.52 21.62 -27.01
C GLN A 234 6.09 20.55 -26.02
N THR A 235 5.33 20.99 -25.04
CA THR A 235 4.83 20.21 -23.90
C THR A 235 3.35 20.54 -23.76
N GLU A 236 2.50 19.55 -24.00
CA GLU A 236 1.08 19.63 -23.69
C GLU A 236 0.86 19.37 -22.20
N ARG A 237 -0.22 19.92 -21.65
CA ARG A 237 -0.57 19.71 -20.24
C ARG A 237 -1.00 18.27 -20.00
N ALA A 238 -0.84 17.81 -18.76
CA ALA A 238 -1.34 16.52 -18.31
C ALA A 238 -2.85 16.38 -18.58
N PHE A 239 -3.29 15.15 -18.84
CA PHE A 239 -4.68 14.81 -19.15
C PHE A 239 -5.66 15.31 -18.09
N GLU A 240 -5.30 15.19 -16.81
CA GLU A 240 -6.13 15.58 -15.67
C GLU A 240 -6.36 17.10 -15.58
N ILE A 241 -5.53 17.87 -16.29
CA ILE A 241 -5.57 19.33 -16.26
C ILE A 241 -6.28 19.87 -17.49
N GLU A 242 -5.91 19.38 -18.67
CA GLU A 242 -6.47 19.83 -19.94
C GLU A 242 -6.59 18.62 -20.88
N PRO A 243 -7.66 17.82 -20.75
CA PRO A 243 -7.84 16.64 -21.57
C PRO A 243 -8.12 17.06 -23.03
N PRO A 244 -7.53 16.38 -24.02
CA PRO A 244 -7.84 16.64 -25.42
C PRO A 244 -9.28 16.22 -25.73
N GLN A 245 -9.85 16.77 -26.80
CA GLN A 245 -11.22 16.45 -27.24
C GLN A 245 -11.41 14.95 -27.56
N GLU A 246 -10.35 14.30 -28.02
CA GLU A 246 -10.32 12.86 -28.29
C GLU A 246 -9.00 12.31 -27.75
N ALA A 247 -9.07 11.41 -26.77
CA ALA A 247 -7.90 10.88 -26.09
C ALA A 247 -7.67 9.42 -26.48
N GLU A 248 -6.41 9.04 -26.66
CA GLU A 248 -5.97 7.65 -26.68
C GLU A 248 -6.20 7.02 -25.31
N LEU A 249 -7.16 6.08 -25.24
CA LEU A 249 -7.46 5.29 -24.05
C LEU A 249 -6.56 4.07 -23.94
N MET A 250 -6.26 3.45 -25.08
CA MET A 250 -5.48 2.22 -25.14
C MET A 250 -4.80 2.07 -26.50
N ARG A 251 -3.56 1.60 -26.48
CA ARG A 251 -2.83 1.12 -27.65
C ARG A 251 -2.39 -0.31 -27.44
N CYS A 252 -2.69 -1.16 -28.40
CA CYS A 252 -2.40 -2.59 -28.31
C CYS A 252 -1.92 -3.17 -29.64
N LYS A 253 -1.22 -4.30 -29.57
CA LYS A 253 -0.78 -5.08 -30.74
C LYS A 253 -1.91 -5.94 -31.33
N TYR A 254 -2.92 -6.25 -30.52
CA TYR A 254 -4.13 -6.88 -31.01
C TYR A 254 -4.82 -5.95 -32.01
N CYS A 255 -5.23 -6.47 -33.17
CA CYS A 255 -5.75 -5.68 -34.26
C CYS A 255 -7.03 -6.30 -34.82
N ILE A 256 -8.15 -5.59 -34.71
CA ILE A 256 -9.44 -6.07 -35.23
C ILE A 256 -9.41 -6.31 -36.74
N LYS A 257 -8.58 -5.57 -37.49
CA LYS A 257 -8.41 -5.85 -38.93
C LYS A 257 -7.78 -7.23 -39.17
N TYR A 258 -6.84 -7.65 -38.32
CA TYR A 258 -6.23 -8.98 -38.42
C TYR A 258 -7.25 -10.07 -38.13
N ASP A 259 -7.99 -9.93 -37.03
CA ASP A 259 -9.03 -10.89 -36.64
C ASP A 259 -10.15 -11.02 -37.67
N LEU A 260 -10.48 -9.93 -38.39
CA LEU A 260 -11.45 -9.95 -39.47
C LEU A 260 -10.87 -10.44 -40.83
N GLY A 261 -9.59 -10.83 -40.89
CA GLY A 261 -8.91 -11.25 -42.13
C GLY A 261 -8.71 -10.10 -43.13
N LYS A 262 -8.73 -8.86 -42.66
CA LYS A 262 -8.65 -7.62 -43.45
C LYS A 262 -7.36 -6.83 -43.20
N CYS A 263 -6.33 -7.47 -42.66
CA CYS A 263 -5.04 -6.82 -42.41
C CYS A 263 -4.30 -6.58 -43.73
N PRO A 264 -3.94 -5.31 -44.07
CA PRO A 264 -3.15 -5.03 -45.26
C PRO A 264 -1.77 -5.71 -45.25
N SER A 265 -1.17 -5.87 -44.06
CA SER A 265 0.12 -6.56 -43.89
C SER A 265 0.06 -8.05 -44.20
N GLU A 266 -1.12 -8.68 -44.12
CA GLU A 266 -1.37 -10.08 -44.51
C GLU A 266 -1.80 -10.21 -45.99
N GLY A 267 -1.68 -9.14 -46.78
CA GLY A 267 -1.97 -9.16 -48.21
C GLY A 267 -3.42 -8.83 -48.59
N TYR A 268 -4.26 -8.40 -47.65
CA TYR A 268 -5.61 -7.91 -47.97
C TYR A 268 -5.54 -6.60 -48.76
N ARG A 269 -6.19 -6.57 -49.93
CA ARG A 269 -6.25 -5.38 -50.82
C ARG A 269 -7.66 -4.83 -51.04
N GLY A 270 -8.65 -5.33 -50.30
CA GLY A 270 -10.02 -4.85 -50.39
C GLY A 270 -10.19 -3.48 -49.73
N LYS A 271 -11.26 -2.76 -50.11
CA LYS A 271 -11.66 -1.54 -49.40
C LYS A 271 -12.38 -1.91 -48.10
N MET A 272 -12.04 -1.21 -47.02
CA MET A 272 -12.72 -1.33 -45.73
C MET A 272 -13.41 -0.01 -45.43
N ASP A 273 -14.64 -0.08 -44.93
CA ASP A 273 -15.38 1.10 -44.47
C ASP A 273 -14.81 1.53 -43.12
N GLU A 274 -13.97 2.55 -43.14
CA GLU A 274 -13.38 3.19 -41.96
C GLU A 274 -14.06 4.54 -41.69
N PRO A 275 -14.10 5.01 -40.42
CA PRO A 275 -13.50 4.42 -39.23
C PRO A 275 -14.31 3.26 -38.61
N LEU A 276 -13.61 2.35 -37.93
CA LEU A 276 -14.24 1.29 -37.14
C LEU A 276 -14.47 1.76 -35.70
N TYR A 277 -15.45 1.15 -35.03
CA TYR A 277 -15.82 1.47 -33.67
C TYR A 277 -15.99 0.22 -32.81
N LEU A 278 -15.54 0.29 -31.56
CA LEU A 278 -15.94 -0.65 -30.51
C LEU A 278 -17.14 -0.10 -29.75
N VAL A 279 -18.12 -0.96 -29.48
CA VAL A 279 -19.29 -0.62 -28.68
C VAL A 279 -19.24 -1.41 -27.38
N ASN A 280 -19.16 -0.70 -26.26
CA ASN A 280 -19.17 -1.32 -24.93
C ASN A 280 -20.01 -0.46 -23.98
N GLY A 281 -20.96 -1.08 -23.28
CA GLY A 281 -21.81 -0.39 -22.30
C GLY A 281 -22.58 0.82 -22.85
N GLY A 282 -22.99 0.78 -24.12
CA GLY A 282 -23.69 1.90 -24.78
C GLY A 282 -22.79 3.05 -25.26
N ARG A 283 -21.47 2.98 -25.02
CA ARG A 283 -20.49 3.96 -25.54
C ARG A 283 -19.85 3.45 -26.82
N ARG A 284 -19.51 4.37 -27.73
CA ARG A 284 -18.81 4.09 -28.99
C ARG A 284 -17.40 4.66 -28.93
N PHE A 285 -16.41 3.81 -29.14
CA PHE A 285 -15.00 4.17 -29.14
C PHE A 285 -14.43 4.07 -30.54
N ARG A 286 -13.82 5.14 -31.05
CA ARG A 286 -13.25 5.15 -32.40
C ARG A 286 -11.94 4.38 -32.41
N LEU A 287 -11.71 3.59 -33.45
CA LEU A 287 -10.47 2.87 -33.66
C LEU A 287 -9.56 3.60 -34.65
N GLY A 288 -8.28 3.69 -34.31
CA GLY A 288 -7.20 4.01 -35.24
C GLY A 288 -6.29 2.83 -35.46
N PHE A 289 -5.69 2.74 -36.64
CA PHE A 289 -4.80 1.65 -37.01
C PHE A 289 -3.49 2.22 -37.56
N ASP A 290 -2.38 1.86 -36.93
CA ASP A 290 -1.03 2.07 -37.48
C ASP A 290 -0.54 0.72 -38.01
N CYS A 291 -0.87 0.43 -39.28
CA CYS A 291 -0.47 -0.82 -39.93
C CYS A 291 1.06 -0.93 -40.09
N GLY A 292 1.79 0.20 -40.11
CA GLY A 292 3.25 0.20 -40.19
C GLY A 292 3.91 -0.32 -38.91
N LYS A 293 3.33 0.02 -37.75
CA LYS A 293 3.80 -0.47 -36.43
C LYS A 293 3.04 -1.71 -35.92
N CYS A 294 2.06 -2.19 -36.68
CA CYS A 294 1.12 -3.23 -36.28
C CYS A 294 0.47 -2.90 -34.92
N GLU A 295 -0.15 -1.72 -34.83
CA GLU A 295 -0.81 -1.21 -33.63
C GLU A 295 -2.24 -0.77 -33.91
N MET A 296 -3.13 -1.06 -32.97
CA MET A 296 -4.48 -0.52 -32.91
C MET A 296 -4.58 0.43 -31.72
N VAL A 297 -5.23 1.57 -31.92
CA VAL A 297 -5.46 2.60 -30.91
C VAL A 297 -6.95 2.78 -30.72
N ILE A 298 -7.39 2.80 -29.46
CA ILE A 298 -8.78 3.05 -29.06
C ILE A 298 -8.87 4.48 -28.54
N PHE A 299 -9.76 5.26 -29.15
CA PHE A 299 -10.03 6.65 -28.80
C PHE A 299 -11.37 6.80 -28.10
N GLY A 300 -11.45 7.72 -27.13
CA GLY A 300 -12.70 8.11 -26.48
C GLY A 300 -12.59 9.38 -25.66
#